data_AF-A0A225NT23-F1
#
_entry.id   AF-A0A225NT23-F1
#
_cell.length_a   1.000
_cell.length_b   1.000
_cell.length_c   1.000
_cell.angle_alpha   90.00
_cell.angle_beta   90.00
_cell.angle_gamma   90.00
#
_symmetry.space_group_name_H-M   'P 1'
#
loop_
_entity.id
_entity.type
_entity.pdbx_description
1 polymer ?
#
loop_
_entity_poly.entity_id
_entity_poly.type
_entity_poly.pdbx_seq_one_letter_code
_entity_poly.pdbx_strand_id
1 'polypeptide(L)'
;MLSERMARAACFRSQNVMAEAHEAMWDAARRSFSTALAGLRDGNTTLEIRAEDRPDVLEALSSVDRVWPGYEAALSRAREDTASLPEVAMRSLSTVKAANDVVQALEASNAGSGVSPELARLINVAGRQRMLTQRAAKEFCLIAAGIEPETLRASLAVTVALFDRSLEGLMNGDEEMGLVAFPDPDLQLQLEYVRDLWAPMRAQFLRVIDGGTPGSIALNEVAANIDGVLGAADEAVWLYENI
;
A
#
# COMPACT_ATOMS: atom_id res chain seq x y z
N MET A 1 -0.60 0.99 3.68
CA MET A 1 0.60 1.11 2.81
C MET A 1 1.87 0.65 3.52
N LEU A 2 2.27 1.27 4.65
CA LEU A 2 3.52 0.94 5.35
C LEU A 2 3.64 -0.54 5.79
N SER A 3 2.54 -1.13 6.29
CA SER A 3 2.44 -2.55 6.65
C SER A 3 2.71 -3.49 5.47
N GLU A 4 2.23 -3.14 4.29
CA GLU A 4 2.43 -3.88 3.04
C GLU A 4 3.86 -3.71 2.53
N ARG A 5 4.41 -2.48 2.63
CA ARG A 5 5.81 -2.19 2.28
C ARG A 5 6.78 -3.01 3.13
N MET A 6 6.52 -3.17 4.43
CA MET A 6 7.31 -4.04 5.31
C MET A 6 7.21 -5.52 4.93
N ALA A 7 6.02 -6.02 4.58
CA ALA A 7 5.85 -7.41 4.13
C ALA A 7 6.55 -7.69 2.82
N ARG A 8 6.43 -6.77 1.85
CA ARG A 8 7.16 -6.81 0.60
C ARG A 8 8.66 -6.87 0.85
N ALA A 9 9.18 -6.00 1.72
CA ALA A 9 10.58 -5.96 2.08
C ALA A 9 11.07 -7.28 2.72
N ALA A 10 10.32 -7.82 3.68
CA ALA A 10 10.63 -9.11 4.31
C ALA A 10 10.68 -10.24 3.28
N CYS A 11 9.72 -10.26 2.35
CA CYS A 11 9.64 -11.29 1.31
C CYS A 11 10.80 -11.23 0.30
N PHE A 12 11.15 -10.04 -0.22
CA PHE A 12 12.25 -9.94 -1.17
C PHE A 12 13.60 -10.20 -0.49
N ARG A 13 13.78 -9.73 0.75
CA ARG A 13 15.00 -9.97 1.52
C ARG A 13 15.24 -11.46 1.78
N SER A 14 14.23 -12.21 2.23
CA SER A 14 14.39 -13.65 2.50
C SER A 14 14.69 -14.48 1.24
N GLN A 15 14.35 -13.95 0.06
CA GLN A 15 14.72 -14.52 -1.24
C GLN A 15 16.04 -13.95 -1.79
N ASN A 16 16.79 -13.19 -0.99
CA ASN A 16 18.06 -12.54 -1.34
C ASN A 16 17.97 -11.59 -2.55
N VAL A 17 16.78 -11.02 -2.81
CA VAL A 17 16.55 -10.04 -3.88
C VAL A 17 16.78 -8.65 -3.32
N MET A 18 17.87 -8.00 -3.75
CA MET A 18 18.27 -6.66 -3.28
C MET A 18 18.22 -6.56 -1.74
N ALA A 19 18.82 -7.53 -1.04
CA ALA A 19 18.60 -7.74 0.39
C ALA A 19 18.91 -6.49 1.25
N GLU A 20 20.05 -5.82 0.99
CA GLU A 20 20.42 -4.59 1.72
C GLU A 20 19.42 -3.45 1.51
N ALA A 21 18.91 -3.28 0.29
CA ALA A 21 17.92 -2.25 -0.02
C ALA A 21 16.59 -2.52 0.69
N HIS A 22 16.14 -3.78 0.72
CA HIS A 22 14.91 -4.16 1.42
C HIS A 22 15.07 -4.12 2.94
N GLU A 23 16.26 -4.41 3.46
CA GLU A 23 16.58 -4.24 4.88
C GLU A 23 16.40 -2.77 5.30
N ALA A 24 17.03 -1.83 4.57
CA ALA A 24 16.90 -0.40 4.83
C ALA A 24 15.45 0.08 4.69
N MET A 25 14.73 -0.43 3.70
CA MET A 25 13.31 -0.13 3.48
C MET A 25 12.42 -0.63 4.61
N TRP A 26 12.64 -1.85 5.11
CA TRP A 26 11.91 -2.39 6.25
C TRP A 26 12.11 -1.49 7.48
N ASP A 27 13.36 -1.13 7.75
CA ASP A 27 13.74 -0.26 8.86
C ASP A 27 13.03 1.10 8.80
N ALA A 28 13.04 1.73 7.62
CA ALA A 28 12.36 2.99 7.39
C ALA A 28 10.84 2.86 7.57
N ALA A 29 10.23 1.85 6.93
CA ALA A 29 8.78 1.65 6.99
C ALA A 29 8.30 1.30 8.41
N ARG A 30 9.07 0.52 9.17
CA ARG A 30 8.77 0.19 10.58
C ARG A 30 8.81 1.43 11.45
N ARG A 31 9.87 2.24 11.34
CA ARG A 31 9.97 3.51 12.07
C ARG A 31 8.80 4.42 11.76
N SER A 32 8.51 4.65 10.47
CA SER A 32 7.38 5.48 10.06
C SER A 32 6.04 4.95 10.59
N PHE A 33 5.84 3.63 10.58
CA PHE A 33 4.61 3.02 11.09
C PHE A 33 4.45 3.25 12.59
N SER A 34 5.49 2.96 13.38
CA SER A 34 5.47 3.19 14.83
C SER A 34 5.32 4.67 15.18
N THR A 35 6.02 5.56 14.47
CA THR A 35 5.92 7.01 14.66
C THR A 35 4.53 7.53 14.32
N ALA A 36 3.91 7.04 13.24
CA ALA A 36 2.55 7.43 12.88
C ALA A 36 1.53 6.98 13.92
N LEU A 37 1.62 5.72 14.39
CA LEU A 37 0.71 5.17 15.38
C LEU A 37 0.81 5.91 16.72
N ALA A 38 2.03 6.13 17.20
CA ALA A 38 2.28 6.89 18.43
C ALA A 38 1.87 8.36 18.26
N GLY A 39 2.18 8.97 17.10
CA GLY A 39 1.83 10.36 16.83
C GLY A 39 0.32 10.61 16.79
N LEU A 40 -0.45 9.70 16.19
CA LEU A 40 -1.92 9.78 16.21
C LEU A 40 -2.47 9.64 17.63
N ARG A 41 -1.95 8.69 18.42
CA ARG A 41 -2.48 8.40 19.75
C ARG A 41 -2.08 9.45 20.79
N ASP A 42 -0.79 9.74 20.88
CA ASP A 42 -0.19 10.51 21.96
C ASP A 42 0.18 11.94 21.54
N GLY A 43 0.03 12.26 20.25
CA GLY A 43 0.50 13.50 19.66
C GLY A 43 1.98 13.43 19.28
N ASN A 44 2.41 14.33 18.41
CA ASN A 44 3.81 14.49 18.04
C ASN A 44 4.09 15.96 17.73
N THR A 45 4.84 16.63 18.61
CA THR A 45 5.15 18.06 18.46
C THR A 45 6.09 18.35 17.29
N THR A 46 6.95 17.40 16.91
CA THR A 46 7.85 17.55 15.75
C THR A 46 7.09 17.46 14.43
N LEU A 47 6.03 16.66 14.39
CA LEU A 47 5.18 16.49 13.20
C LEU A 47 3.92 17.36 13.26
N GLU A 48 3.79 18.23 14.27
CA GLU A 48 2.62 19.07 14.52
C GLU A 48 1.29 18.28 14.60
N ILE A 49 1.36 17.02 15.05
CA ILE A 49 0.20 16.15 15.22
C ILE A 49 -0.34 16.33 16.63
N ARG A 50 -1.62 16.69 16.74
CA ARG A 50 -2.33 16.69 18.03
C ARG A 50 -2.70 15.25 18.41
N ALA A 51 -2.62 14.93 19.70
CA ALA A 51 -3.13 13.69 20.24
C ALA A 51 -4.64 13.52 19.95
N GLU A 52 -5.02 12.35 19.47
CA GLU A 52 -6.41 12.00 19.19
C GLU A 52 -7.23 11.88 20.48
N ASP A 53 -8.43 12.47 20.49
CA ASP A 53 -9.34 12.45 21.63
C ASP A 53 -10.69 11.79 21.29
N ARG A 54 -10.93 11.45 20.01
CA ARG A 54 -12.20 10.89 19.55
C ARG A 54 -12.28 9.38 19.83
N PRO A 55 -13.33 8.90 20.53
CA PRO A 55 -13.40 7.50 20.98
C PRO A 55 -13.38 6.45 19.86
N ASP A 56 -14.02 6.75 18.73
CA ASP A 56 -14.09 5.89 17.56
C ASP A 56 -12.71 5.69 16.91
N VAL A 57 -11.95 6.78 16.75
CA VAL A 57 -10.57 6.71 16.23
C VAL A 57 -9.66 5.99 17.23
N LEU A 58 -9.79 6.26 18.52
CA LEU A 58 -9.00 5.59 19.57
C LEU A 58 -9.28 4.07 19.64
N GLU A 59 -10.52 3.63 19.40
CA GLU A 59 -10.84 2.20 19.31
C GLU A 59 -10.25 1.56 18.05
N ALA A 60 -10.29 2.26 16.90
CA ALA A 60 -9.64 1.80 15.68
C ALA A 60 -8.11 1.67 15.87
N LEU A 61 -7.46 2.66 16.50
CA LEU A 61 -6.04 2.60 16.84
C LEU A 61 -5.74 1.41 17.77
N SER A 62 -6.61 1.16 18.75
CA SER A 62 -6.48 0.03 19.66
C SER A 62 -6.61 -1.32 18.95
N SER A 63 -7.37 -1.39 17.85
CA SER A 63 -7.42 -2.57 16.98
C SER A 63 -6.08 -2.84 16.32
N VAL A 64 -5.37 -1.80 15.88
CA VAL A 64 -4.01 -1.93 15.34
C VAL A 64 -3.05 -2.45 16.41
N ASP A 65 -3.11 -1.89 17.63
CA ASP A 65 -2.25 -2.34 18.75
C ASP A 65 -2.44 -3.81 19.10
N ARG A 66 -3.66 -4.36 18.93
CA ARG A 66 -3.95 -5.78 19.17
C ARG A 66 -3.30 -6.70 18.14
N VAL A 67 -3.26 -6.31 16.87
CA VAL A 67 -2.79 -7.18 15.77
C VAL A 67 -1.31 -6.97 15.44
N TRP A 68 -0.79 -5.77 15.66
CA TRP A 68 0.56 -5.35 15.25
C TRP A 68 1.69 -6.20 15.85
N PRO A 69 1.75 -6.48 17.17
CA PRO A 69 2.89 -7.20 17.76
C PRO A 69 3.11 -8.59 17.15
N GLY A 70 2.02 -9.31 16.88
CA GLY A 70 2.09 -10.63 16.25
C GLY A 70 2.56 -10.55 14.80
N TYR A 71 2.12 -9.53 14.07
CA TYR A 71 2.53 -9.33 12.68
C TYR A 71 3.98 -8.86 12.57
N GLU A 72 4.42 -7.95 13.42
CA GLU A 72 5.80 -7.47 13.49
C GLU A 72 6.79 -8.61 13.79
N ALA A 73 6.43 -9.50 14.73
CA ALA A 73 7.21 -10.68 15.03
C ALA A 73 7.31 -11.63 13.81
N ALA A 74 6.21 -11.83 13.09
CA ALA A 74 6.20 -12.64 11.86
C ALA A 74 7.07 -12.01 10.76
N LEU A 75 6.97 -10.69 10.55
CA LEU A 75 7.80 -9.95 9.60
C LEU A 75 9.29 -10.05 9.91
N SER A 76 9.64 -9.96 11.20
CA SER A 76 11.03 -10.05 11.66
C SER A 76 11.63 -11.44 11.39
N ARG A 77 10.85 -12.51 11.60
CA ARG A 77 11.28 -13.87 11.24
C ARG A 77 11.36 -14.07 9.74
N ALA A 78 10.35 -13.60 9.00
CA ALA A 78 10.26 -13.74 7.56
C ALA A 78 11.32 -12.96 6.79
N ARG A 79 12.02 -12.02 7.41
CA ARG A 79 13.22 -11.39 6.85
C ARG A 79 14.37 -12.38 6.73
N GLU A 80 14.51 -13.26 7.70
CA GLU A 80 15.62 -14.23 7.78
C GLU A 80 15.28 -15.58 7.14
N ASP A 81 14.00 -15.96 7.12
CA ASP A 81 13.58 -17.29 6.65
C ASP A 81 12.25 -17.26 5.88
N THR A 82 12.29 -17.78 4.65
CA THR A 82 11.11 -17.96 3.80
C THR A 82 10.03 -18.85 4.43
N ALA A 83 10.37 -19.78 5.33
CA ALA A 83 9.40 -20.64 6.01
C ALA A 83 8.42 -19.87 6.91
N SER A 84 8.75 -18.62 7.26
CA SER A 84 7.87 -17.73 8.03
C SER A 84 6.92 -16.88 7.17
N LEU A 85 7.06 -16.91 5.84
CA LEU A 85 6.20 -16.14 4.93
C LEU A 85 4.70 -16.51 4.95
N PRO A 86 4.29 -17.78 5.16
CA PRO A 86 2.87 -18.11 5.35
C PRO A 86 2.21 -17.33 6.48
N GLU A 87 2.92 -17.13 7.60
CA GLU A 87 2.41 -16.36 8.73
C GLU A 87 2.27 -14.87 8.38
N VAL A 88 3.21 -14.32 7.59
CA VAL A 88 3.12 -12.94 7.08
C VAL A 88 1.88 -12.78 6.19
N ALA A 89 1.64 -13.72 5.26
CA ALA A 89 0.48 -13.68 4.38
C ALA A 89 -0.84 -13.70 5.18
N MET A 90 -0.95 -14.60 6.15
CA MET A 90 -2.13 -14.72 7.03
C MET A 90 -2.38 -13.46 7.88
N ARG A 91 -1.34 -12.90 8.49
CA ARG A 91 -1.45 -11.75 9.42
C ARG A 91 -1.56 -10.40 8.70
N SER A 92 -1.10 -10.30 7.45
CA SER A 92 -1.21 -9.08 6.63
C SER A 92 -2.66 -8.61 6.53
N LEU A 93 -3.61 -9.52 6.29
CA LEU A 93 -5.02 -9.18 6.11
C LEU A 93 -5.64 -8.45 7.32
N SER A 94 -5.42 -8.98 8.53
CA SER A 94 -5.97 -8.37 9.75
C SER A 94 -5.33 -7.01 10.07
N THR A 95 -4.04 -6.86 9.78
CA THR A 95 -3.32 -5.60 10.01
C THR A 95 -3.71 -4.54 8.99
N VAL A 96 -3.86 -4.89 7.71
CA VAL A 96 -4.36 -3.97 6.68
C VAL A 96 -5.79 -3.55 7.00
N LYS A 97 -6.65 -4.48 7.44
CA LYS A 97 -8.01 -4.14 7.86
C LYS A 97 -7.99 -3.14 9.01
N ALA A 98 -7.27 -3.44 10.10
CA ALA A 98 -7.21 -2.54 11.25
C ALA A 98 -6.67 -1.15 10.88
N ALA A 99 -5.64 -1.08 10.04
CA ALA A 99 -5.12 0.19 9.55
C ALA A 99 -6.13 0.97 8.68
N ASN A 100 -6.90 0.28 7.83
CA ASN A 100 -7.95 0.90 7.04
C ASN A 100 -9.11 1.38 7.93
N ASP A 101 -9.45 0.65 9.00
CA ASP A 101 -10.48 1.06 9.97
C ASP A 101 -10.08 2.39 10.64
N VAL A 102 -8.78 2.61 10.93
CA VAL A 102 -8.26 3.89 11.44
C VAL A 102 -8.45 5.02 10.42
N VAL A 103 -8.09 4.79 9.16
CA VAL A 103 -8.24 5.80 8.09
C VAL A 103 -9.72 6.18 7.93
N GLN A 104 -10.62 5.19 7.90
CA GLN A 104 -12.06 5.44 7.78
C GLN A 104 -12.62 6.21 8.98
N ALA A 105 -12.18 5.88 10.20
CA ALA A 105 -12.56 6.62 11.39
C ALA A 105 -12.08 8.07 11.31
N LEU A 106 -10.83 8.32 10.93
CA LEU A 106 -10.30 9.68 10.73
C LEU A 106 -11.09 10.48 9.68
N GLU A 107 -11.39 9.86 8.55
CA GLU A 107 -12.14 10.49 7.44
C GLU A 107 -13.57 10.87 7.85
N ALA A 108 -14.31 9.93 8.45
CA ALA A 108 -15.68 10.16 8.91
C ALA A 108 -15.76 11.31 9.92
N SER A 109 -14.70 11.42 10.71
CA SER A 109 -14.60 12.31 11.84
C SER A 109 -14.02 13.69 11.43
N ASN A 110 -13.48 13.80 10.21
CA ASN A 110 -13.06 15.02 9.52
C ASN A 110 -14.10 15.54 8.50
N ALA A 111 -15.33 14.99 8.51
CA ALA A 111 -16.43 15.47 7.68
C ALA A 111 -16.81 16.93 8.06
N GLY A 112 -16.12 17.91 7.45
CA GLY A 112 -16.26 19.34 7.77
C GLY A 112 -15.01 20.19 7.50
N SER A 113 -13.89 19.59 7.11
CA SER A 113 -12.59 20.26 6.88
C SER A 113 -12.51 21.26 5.71
N GLY A 114 -13.63 21.61 5.08
CA GLY A 114 -13.68 22.54 3.94
C GLY A 114 -13.28 21.94 2.58
N VAL A 115 -12.78 20.70 2.54
CA VAL A 115 -12.57 19.91 1.31
C VAL A 115 -13.91 19.39 0.81
N SER A 116 -14.20 19.53 -0.49
CA SER A 116 -15.44 19.01 -1.05
C SER A 116 -15.47 17.47 -0.95
N PRO A 117 -16.65 16.84 -0.74
CA PRO A 117 -16.75 15.38 -0.73
C PRO A 117 -16.20 14.72 -1.99
N GLU A 118 -16.32 15.41 -3.14
CA GLU A 118 -15.77 14.97 -4.43
C GLU A 118 -14.24 14.92 -4.41
N LEU A 119 -13.59 16.00 -3.95
CA LEU A 119 -12.13 16.07 -3.88
C LEU A 119 -11.57 15.08 -2.84
N ALA A 120 -12.23 14.95 -1.69
CA ALA A 120 -11.85 13.97 -0.68
C ALA A 120 -11.90 12.53 -1.24
N ARG A 121 -12.92 12.19 -2.06
CA ARG A 121 -12.97 10.88 -2.75
C ARG A 121 -11.79 10.69 -3.70
N LEU A 122 -11.45 11.71 -4.50
CA LEU A 122 -10.31 11.66 -5.42
C LEU A 122 -8.98 11.44 -4.66
N ILE A 123 -8.73 12.21 -3.60
CA ILE A 123 -7.55 12.06 -2.72
C ILE A 123 -7.48 10.64 -2.15
N ASN A 124 -8.60 10.10 -1.68
CA ASN A 124 -8.64 8.76 -1.10
C ASN A 124 -8.36 7.66 -2.15
N VAL A 125 -8.92 7.78 -3.35
CA VAL A 125 -8.67 6.84 -4.45
C VAL A 125 -7.22 6.92 -4.94
N ALA A 126 -6.67 8.12 -5.09
CA ALA A 126 -5.26 8.34 -5.40
C ALA A 126 -4.35 7.78 -4.30
N GLY A 127 -4.68 8.05 -3.04
CA GLY A 127 -3.96 7.56 -1.87
C GLY A 127 -3.94 6.03 -1.79
N ARG A 128 -5.03 5.38 -2.19
CA ARG A 128 -5.12 3.92 -2.25
C ARG A 128 -4.19 3.30 -3.31
N GLN A 129 -3.84 4.01 -4.38
CA GLN A 129 -2.92 3.51 -5.41
C GLN A 129 -1.58 3.11 -4.79
N ARG A 130 -1.07 3.92 -3.87
CA ARG A 130 0.17 3.65 -3.11
C ARG A 130 0.11 2.31 -2.40
N MET A 131 -1.00 2.03 -1.70
CA MET A 131 -1.20 0.76 -1.00
C MET A 131 -1.28 -0.41 -1.98
N LEU A 132 -2.05 -0.28 -3.05
CA LEU A 132 -2.24 -1.32 -4.06
C LEU A 132 -0.92 -1.70 -4.74
N THR A 133 -0.07 -0.72 -5.05
CA THR A 133 1.28 -0.93 -5.58
C THR A 133 2.13 -1.80 -4.64
N GLN A 134 2.15 -1.48 -3.33
CA GLN A 134 2.92 -2.27 -2.37
C GLN A 134 2.32 -3.68 -2.18
N ARG A 135 0.99 -3.77 -2.15
CA ARG A 135 0.25 -5.03 -2.01
C ARG A 135 0.51 -5.96 -3.18
N ALA A 136 0.46 -5.47 -4.42
CA ALA A 136 0.72 -6.25 -5.63
C ALA A 136 2.13 -6.84 -5.62
N ALA A 137 3.15 -6.04 -5.27
CA ALA A 137 4.51 -6.54 -5.18
C ALA A 137 4.73 -7.54 -4.04
N LYS A 138 4.05 -7.37 -2.89
CA LYS A 138 4.03 -8.37 -1.82
C LYS A 138 3.43 -9.69 -2.31
N GLU A 139 2.23 -9.64 -2.90
CA GLU A 139 1.53 -10.83 -3.42
C GLU A 139 2.36 -11.55 -4.48
N PHE A 140 2.92 -10.82 -5.44
CA PHE A 140 3.84 -11.34 -6.45
C PHE A 140 5.06 -12.04 -5.83
N CYS A 141 5.70 -11.41 -4.84
CA CYS A 141 6.85 -11.99 -4.15
C CYS A 141 6.49 -13.27 -3.37
N LEU A 142 5.33 -13.30 -2.71
CA LEU A 142 4.86 -14.47 -1.98
C LEU A 142 4.54 -15.64 -2.92
N ILE A 143 3.99 -15.36 -4.12
CA ILE A 143 3.79 -16.38 -5.16
C ILE A 143 5.14 -16.94 -5.62
N ALA A 144 6.15 -16.09 -5.80
CA ALA A 144 7.50 -16.53 -6.16
C ALA A 144 8.12 -17.46 -5.11
N ALA A 145 7.84 -17.20 -3.83
CA ALA A 145 8.25 -18.04 -2.71
C ALA A 145 7.42 -19.33 -2.56
N GLY A 146 6.46 -19.59 -3.46
CA GLY A 146 5.62 -20.80 -3.43
C GLY A 146 4.56 -20.80 -2.33
N ILE A 147 4.27 -19.65 -1.73
CA ILE A 147 3.25 -19.53 -0.68
C ILE A 147 1.89 -19.45 -1.36
N GLU A 148 0.97 -20.35 -1.00
CA GLU A 148 -0.45 -20.38 -1.42
C GLU A 148 -0.73 -19.81 -2.83
N PRO A 149 -0.06 -20.31 -3.89
CA PRO A 149 0.01 -19.61 -5.17
C PRO A 149 -1.36 -19.41 -5.83
N GLU A 150 -2.30 -20.35 -5.69
CA GLU A 150 -3.64 -20.19 -6.26
C GLU A 150 -4.44 -19.07 -5.58
N THR A 151 -4.43 -19.04 -4.24
CA THR A 151 -5.09 -17.99 -3.45
C THR A 151 -4.46 -16.62 -3.73
N LEU A 152 -3.12 -16.56 -3.76
CA LEU A 152 -2.40 -15.32 -3.97
C LEU A 152 -2.49 -14.81 -5.41
N ARG A 153 -2.59 -15.68 -6.42
CA ARG A 153 -2.89 -15.28 -7.81
C ARG A 153 -4.25 -14.62 -7.91
N ALA A 154 -5.27 -15.19 -7.27
CA ALA A 154 -6.59 -14.57 -7.23
C ALA A 154 -6.55 -13.20 -6.52
N SER A 155 -5.84 -13.10 -5.39
CA SER A 155 -5.66 -11.82 -4.69
C SER A 155 -4.91 -10.79 -5.55
N LEU A 156 -3.84 -11.20 -6.22
CA LEU A 156 -3.06 -10.35 -7.11
C LEU A 156 -3.89 -9.84 -8.29
N ALA A 157 -4.72 -10.70 -8.88
CA ALA A 157 -5.64 -10.31 -9.94
C ALA A 157 -6.62 -9.23 -9.47
N VAL A 158 -7.18 -9.37 -8.26
CA VAL A 158 -8.05 -8.35 -7.66
C VAL A 158 -7.29 -7.05 -7.40
N THR A 159 -6.07 -7.13 -6.86
CA THR A 159 -5.23 -5.95 -6.58
C THR A 159 -4.90 -5.19 -7.87
N VAL A 160 -4.46 -5.89 -8.92
CA VAL A 160 -4.14 -5.29 -10.23
C VAL A 160 -5.37 -4.68 -10.87
N ALA A 161 -6.50 -5.39 -10.89
CA ALA A 161 -7.74 -4.87 -11.48
C ALA A 161 -8.25 -3.62 -10.74
N LEU A 162 -8.16 -3.60 -9.41
CA LEU A 162 -8.57 -2.44 -8.61
C LEU A 162 -7.63 -1.24 -8.81
N PHE A 163 -6.32 -1.47 -8.96
CA PHE A 163 -5.38 -0.41 -9.33
C PHE A 163 -5.73 0.17 -10.70
N ASP A 164 -5.82 -0.68 -11.73
CA ASP A 164 -6.12 -0.28 -13.11
C ASP A 164 -7.43 0.52 -13.18
N ARG A 165 -8.51 -0.01 -12.59
CA ARG A 165 -9.82 0.65 -12.57
C ARG A 165 -9.77 1.98 -11.81
N SER A 166 -9.08 2.02 -10.67
CA SER A 166 -8.98 3.25 -9.88
C SER A 166 -8.20 4.33 -10.64
N LEU A 167 -7.08 3.97 -11.28
CA LEU A 167 -6.27 4.90 -12.07
C LEU A 167 -7.07 5.44 -13.27
N GLU A 168 -7.77 4.57 -13.98
CA GLU A 168 -8.66 4.98 -15.09
C GLU A 168 -9.77 5.92 -14.60
N GLY A 169 -10.39 5.61 -13.47
CA GLY A 169 -11.42 6.46 -12.87
C GLY A 169 -10.89 7.82 -12.38
N LEU A 170 -9.63 7.90 -11.95
CA LEU A 170 -8.99 9.19 -11.63
C LEU A 170 -8.74 10.04 -12.88
N MET A 171 -8.38 9.40 -14.01
CA MET A 171 -8.09 10.10 -15.27
C MET A 171 -9.37 10.54 -16.00
N ASN A 172 -10.36 9.65 -16.06
CA ASN A 172 -11.51 9.80 -16.97
C ASN A 172 -12.86 9.84 -16.26
N GLY A 173 -12.87 9.70 -14.93
CA GLY A 173 -14.10 9.55 -14.13
C GLY A 173 -14.60 8.10 -14.12
N ASP A 174 -15.37 7.77 -13.08
CA ASP A 174 -16.06 6.48 -12.93
C ASP A 174 -17.29 6.73 -12.05
N GLU A 175 -18.48 6.64 -12.66
CA GLU A 175 -19.75 6.93 -12.00
C GLU A 175 -20.03 5.96 -10.84
N GLU A 176 -19.70 4.68 -10.98
CA GLU A 176 -19.94 3.66 -9.96
C GLU A 176 -19.02 3.87 -8.75
N MET A 177 -17.80 4.38 -8.97
CA MET A 177 -16.91 4.82 -7.90
C MET A 177 -17.19 6.25 -7.40
N GLY A 178 -18.12 6.97 -8.02
CA GLY A 178 -18.43 8.36 -7.69
C GLY A 178 -17.27 9.32 -7.97
N LEU A 179 -16.44 9.01 -8.98
CA LEU A 179 -15.29 9.80 -9.41
C LEU A 179 -15.67 10.66 -10.62
N VAL A 180 -15.39 11.94 -10.51
CA VAL A 180 -15.50 12.90 -11.61
C VAL A 180 -14.08 13.32 -11.96
N ALA A 181 -13.69 13.16 -13.23
CA ALA A 181 -12.38 13.57 -13.69
C ALA A 181 -12.14 15.05 -13.38
N PHE A 182 -10.95 15.35 -12.84
CA PHE A 182 -10.54 16.71 -12.57
C PHE A 182 -9.74 17.24 -13.76
N PRO A 183 -10.22 18.28 -14.49
CA PRO A 183 -9.61 18.72 -15.74
C PRO A 183 -8.38 19.62 -15.49
N ASP A 184 -7.34 19.05 -14.89
CA ASP A 184 -6.05 19.69 -14.64
C ASP A 184 -4.95 19.04 -15.50
N PRO A 185 -4.24 19.79 -16.36
CA PRO A 185 -3.22 19.22 -17.24
C PRO A 185 -2.03 18.60 -16.51
N ASP A 186 -1.57 19.19 -15.40
CA ASP A 186 -0.40 18.71 -14.66
C ASP A 186 -0.74 17.41 -13.93
N LEU A 187 -1.92 17.36 -13.32
CA LEU A 187 -2.47 16.14 -12.73
C LEU A 187 -2.65 15.03 -13.78
N GLN A 188 -3.18 15.36 -14.96
CA GLN A 188 -3.36 14.39 -16.03
C GLN A 188 -2.01 13.79 -16.48
N LEU A 189 -1.00 14.63 -16.68
CA LEU A 189 0.37 14.18 -17.01
C LEU A 189 0.94 13.29 -15.90
N GLN A 190 0.70 13.64 -14.64
CA GLN A 190 1.17 12.85 -13.51
C GLN A 190 0.48 11.47 -13.44
N LEU A 191 -0.83 11.39 -13.68
CA LEU A 191 -1.55 10.11 -13.72
C LEU A 191 -1.11 9.24 -14.92
N GLU A 192 -0.82 9.85 -16.06
CA GLU A 192 -0.22 9.16 -17.22
C GLU A 192 1.18 8.61 -16.87
N TYR A 193 1.99 9.38 -16.16
CA TYR A 193 3.29 8.92 -15.70
C TYR A 193 3.17 7.75 -14.70
N VAL A 194 2.20 7.77 -13.79
CA VAL A 194 1.89 6.63 -12.91
C VAL A 194 1.55 5.39 -13.75
N ARG A 195 0.70 5.54 -14.77
CA ARG A 195 0.33 4.44 -15.68
C ARG A 195 1.54 3.85 -16.40
N ASP A 196 2.42 4.70 -16.91
CA ASP A 196 3.60 4.29 -17.68
C ASP A 196 4.61 3.54 -16.80
N LEU A 197 4.82 4.01 -15.57
CA LEU A 197 5.62 3.29 -14.59
C LEU A 197 4.96 1.99 -14.14
N TRP A 198 3.63 1.93 -14.04
CA TRP A 198 2.92 0.71 -13.63
C TRP A 198 2.95 -0.40 -14.70
N ALA A 199 2.86 -0.04 -15.98
CA ALA A 199 2.71 -0.97 -17.09
C ALA A 199 3.72 -2.15 -17.13
N PRO A 200 5.04 -1.94 -16.98
CA PRO A 200 5.99 -3.06 -16.98
C PRO A 200 5.82 -3.99 -15.78
N MET A 201 5.49 -3.45 -14.60
CA MET A 201 5.22 -4.24 -13.38
C MET A 201 3.92 -5.04 -13.55
N ARG A 202 2.87 -4.40 -14.05
CA ARG A 202 1.60 -5.03 -14.41
C ARG A 202 1.79 -6.21 -15.35
N ALA A 203 2.66 -6.10 -16.35
CA ALA A 203 2.96 -7.20 -17.26
C ALA A 203 3.60 -8.41 -16.55
N GLN A 204 4.41 -8.20 -15.50
CA GLN A 204 4.93 -9.29 -14.66
C GLN A 204 3.80 -9.95 -13.86
N PHE A 205 2.93 -9.13 -13.27
CA PHE A 205 1.81 -9.61 -12.45
C PHE A 205 0.82 -10.46 -13.26
N LEU A 206 0.45 -10.00 -14.46
CA LEU A 206 -0.46 -10.74 -15.34
C LEU A 206 0.09 -12.10 -15.74
N ARG A 207 1.38 -12.20 -16.07
CA ARG A 207 2.00 -13.50 -16.36
C ARG A 207 1.88 -14.50 -15.23
N VAL A 208 1.99 -14.03 -13.99
CA VAL A 208 1.89 -14.86 -12.79
C VAL A 208 0.45 -15.23 -12.48
N ILE A 209 -0.49 -14.29 -12.68
CA ILE A 209 -1.94 -14.53 -12.60
C ILE A 209 -2.34 -15.65 -13.57
N ASP A 210 -1.79 -15.65 -14.80
CA ASP A 210 -2.05 -16.65 -15.83
C ASP A 210 -1.32 -18.00 -15.62
N GLY A 211 -0.79 -18.23 -14.41
CA GLY A 211 -0.15 -19.50 -14.03
C GLY A 211 1.37 -19.54 -14.20
N GLY A 212 1.98 -18.45 -14.68
CA GLY A 212 3.44 -18.33 -14.73
C GLY A 212 4.08 -18.37 -13.34
N THR A 213 5.35 -18.75 -13.30
CA THR A 213 6.20 -18.69 -12.10
C THR A 213 7.19 -17.53 -12.24
N PRO A 214 7.27 -16.61 -11.26
CA PRO A 214 8.26 -15.54 -11.29
C PRO A 214 9.69 -16.09 -11.27
N GLY A 215 10.48 -15.77 -12.28
CA GLY A 215 11.93 -16.01 -12.26
C GLY A 215 12.68 -14.94 -11.49
N SER A 216 13.98 -15.15 -11.25
CA SER A 216 14.85 -14.19 -10.56
C SER A 216 14.93 -12.83 -11.26
N ILE A 217 14.89 -12.80 -12.59
CA ILE A 217 14.87 -11.56 -13.38
C ILE A 217 13.59 -10.76 -13.07
N ALA A 218 12.43 -11.41 -13.14
CA ALA A 218 11.13 -10.79 -12.86
C ALA A 218 11.05 -10.27 -11.41
N LEU A 219 11.59 -11.04 -10.44
CA LEU A 219 11.72 -10.60 -9.05
C LEU A 219 12.55 -9.32 -8.91
N ASN A 220 13.73 -9.26 -9.53
CA ASN A 220 14.58 -8.08 -9.48
C ASN A 220 13.93 -6.89 -10.21
N GLU A 221 13.28 -7.11 -11.36
CA GLU A 221 12.59 -6.06 -12.09
C GLU A 221 11.48 -5.42 -11.26
N VAL A 222 10.60 -6.22 -10.65
CA VAL A 222 9.54 -5.70 -9.78
C VAL A 222 10.16 -4.99 -8.58
N ALA A 223 11.13 -5.61 -7.90
CA ALA A 223 11.76 -5.07 -6.72
C ALA A 223 12.45 -3.70 -6.95
N ALA A 224 13.13 -3.54 -8.09
CA ALA A 224 13.87 -2.33 -8.42
C ALA A 224 12.96 -1.15 -8.83
N ASN A 225 11.81 -1.43 -9.45
CA ASN A 225 11.02 -0.40 -10.13
C ASN A 225 9.70 -0.04 -9.44
N ILE A 226 9.17 -0.92 -8.57
CA ILE A 226 7.86 -0.72 -7.95
C ILE A 226 7.79 0.56 -7.08
N ASP A 227 8.91 1.02 -6.54
CA ASP A 227 8.97 2.26 -5.76
C ASP A 227 8.91 3.52 -6.62
N GLY A 228 9.24 3.42 -7.90
CA GLY A 228 8.97 4.49 -8.86
C GLY A 228 7.46 4.74 -8.99
N VAL A 229 6.66 3.66 -9.09
CA VAL A 229 5.19 3.75 -9.12
C VAL A 229 4.66 4.35 -7.82
N LEU A 230 5.22 3.97 -6.68
CA LEU A 230 4.83 4.55 -5.39
C LEU A 230 5.09 6.05 -5.36
N GLY A 231 6.30 6.48 -5.71
CA GLY A 231 6.66 7.91 -5.71
C GLY A 231 5.82 8.74 -6.66
N ALA A 232 5.52 8.22 -7.86
CA ALA A 232 4.62 8.90 -8.79
C ALA A 232 3.18 8.98 -8.26
N ALA A 233 2.70 7.95 -7.55
CA ALA A 233 1.38 7.97 -6.93
C ALA A 233 1.33 8.91 -5.71
N ASP A 234 2.42 9.04 -4.95
CA ASP A 234 2.56 10.05 -3.88
C ASP A 234 2.44 11.48 -4.46
N GLU A 235 3.12 11.75 -5.57
CA GLU A 235 3.03 13.05 -6.26
C GLU A 235 1.61 13.35 -6.76
N ALA A 236 0.90 12.36 -7.31
CA ALA A 236 -0.49 12.54 -7.73
C ALA A 236 -1.42 12.90 -6.55
N VAL A 237 -1.20 12.30 -5.37
CA VAL A 237 -1.94 12.67 -4.15
C VAL A 237 -1.61 14.10 -3.74
N TRP A 238 -0.33 14.47 -3.76
CA TRP A 238 0.09 15.83 -3.42
C TRP A 238 -0.58 16.87 -4.33
N LEU A 239 -0.65 16.61 -5.64
CA LEU A 239 -1.36 17.49 -6.58
C LEU A 239 -2.83 17.63 -6.16
N TYR A 240 -3.55 16.54 -5.89
CA TYR A 240 -4.95 16.62 -5.42
C TYR A 240 -5.13 17.41 -4.12
N GLU A 241 -4.20 17.29 -3.18
CA GLU A 241 -4.23 18.00 -1.90
C GLU A 241 -3.96 19.52 -2.03
N ASN A 242 -3.40 19.96 -3.15
CA ASN A 242 -2.99 21.35 -3.40
C ASN A 242 -3.76 22.02 -4.57
N ILE A 243 -4.89 21.44 -4.98
CA ILE A 243 -5.86 22.04 -5.92
C ILE A 243 -6.63 23.20 -5.26
#